data_AF-A0A149UTQ9-F1
#
_entry.id   AF-A0A149UTQ9-F1
#
_cell.length_a   1.000
_cell.length_b   1.000
_cell.length_c   1.000
_cell.angle_alpha   90.00
_cell.angle_beta   90.00
_cell.angle_gamma   90.00
#
_symmetry.space_group_name_H-M   'P 1'
#
loop_
_entity.id
_entity.type
_entity.pdbx_description
1 polymer ?
#
loop_
_entity_poly.entity_id
_entity_poly.type
_entity_poly.pdbx_seq_one_letter_code
_entity_poly.pdbx_strand_id
1 'polypeptide(L)'
;MITVLETGVLNSVQDAGRFGYRHLGVSTSGVMDPLALRCGNILLGNAPDAACIEVQTFPFKIRFDKAVSFVVTGGEGTIKLGERALQPWSVVTAQAGDVLTLDRPSVGARMYLCVCGGIDVPVVLGSRSTQLRGGFGGYLGRPLQADDQLLGVGGCVPDGFGAVPPLRALPAASAEEKEKTVTLRAIPATDYFLFTEEARAHFWSASWQITAQSNRLGYRLKGGALKLTHPVELRSYGVIPGIIQVPPAGEPIVQMADANTAGGYPRIATVIEADLWRLAQARIGSFVQLQCCDHAEGLQAMRNEEAYLQDLQDNAALYRKSFMRREAGQAGKKS
;
A
#
# COMPACT_ATOMS: atom_id res chain seq x y z
N MET A 1 -13.78 20.09 -0.66
CA MET A 1 -14.03 19.33 -1.89
C MET A 1 -12.72 19.24 -2.64
N ILE A 2 -12.49 18.10 -3.28
CA ILE A 2 -11.31 17.79 -4.07
C ILE A 2 -11.83 17.38 -5.45
N THR A 3 -11.43 18.12 -6.49
CA THR A 3 -11.87 17.84 -7.86
C THR A 3 -10.76 17.09 -8.59
N VAL A 4 -11.06 15.95 -9.20
CA VAL A 4 -10.12 15.22 -10.05
C VAL A 4 -10.03 15.91 -11.41
N LEU A 5 -8.84 16.38 -11.79
CA LEU A 5 -8.61 17.07 -13.06
C LEU A 5 -8.10 16.11 -14.15
N GLU A 6 -7.17 15.23 -13.77
CA GLU A 6 -6.55 14.27 -14.68
C GLU A 6 -6.27 12.98 -13.91
N THR A 7 -6.64 11.84 -14.48
CA THR A 7 -6.37 10.54 -13.86
C THR A 7 -6.22 9.47 -14.92
N GLY A 8 -5.27 8.57 -14.70
CA GLY A 8 -5.22 7.31 -15.43
C GLY A 8 -6.22 6.29 -14.88
N VAL A 9 -6.20 5.09 -15.46
CA VAL A 9 -7.05 3.98 -15.04
C VAL A 9 -6.68 3.48 -13.65
N LEU A 10 -7.66 2.95 -12.91
CA LEU A 10 -7.47 2.22 -11.65
C LEU A 10 -7.00 3.03 -10.42
N ASN A 11 -6.90 4.37 -10.49
CA ASN A 11 -6.77 5.18 -9.27
C ASN A 11 -8.08 5.13 -8.49
N SER A 12 -8.03 4.93 -7.17
CA SER A 12 -9.25 4.63 -6.40
C SER A 12 -9.17 5.09 -4.95
N VAL A 13 -10.32 5.30 -4.33
CA VAL A 13 -10.41 5.53 -2.88
C VAL A 13 -10.20 4.21 -2.17
N GLN A 14 -9.28 4.19 -1.21
CA GLN A 14 -8.94 3.02 -0.41
C GLN A 14 -8.79 3.41 1.07
N ASP A 15 -9.19 2.54 1.97
CA ASP A 15 -8.87 2.61 3.39
C ASP A 15 -8.05 1.38 3.81
N ALA A 16 -8.04 1.01 5.09
CA ALA A 16 -7.35 -0.21 5.54
C ALA A 16 -7.99 -1.51 5.02
N GLY A 17 -9.22 -1.45 4.51
CA GLY A 17 -9.94 -2.58 3.95
C GLY A 17 -11.13 -3.04 4.77
N ARG A 18 -11.75 -4.11 4.28
CA ARG A 18 -13.06 -4.62 4.68
C ARG A 18 -12.93 -5.98 5.35
N PHE A 19 -12.89 -5.96 6.67
CA PHE A 19 -12.69 -7.16 7.48
C PHE A 19 -14.01 -7.80 7.89
N GLY A 20 -14.00 -9.11 8.14
CA GLY A 20 -15.17 -9.87 8.61
C GLY A 20 -16.05 -10.47 7.51
N TYR A 21 -15.92 -10.07 6.24
CA TYR A 21 -16.85 -10.51 5.17
C TYR A 21 -16.27 -11.58 4.20
N ARG A 22 -15.02 -12.05 4.40
CA ARG A 22 -14.40 -13.05 3.50
C ARG A 22 -15.18 -14.36 3.40
N HIS A 23 -15.82 -14.78 4.50
CA HIS A 23 -16.67 -15.96 4.54
C HIS A 23 -17.92 -15.86 3.66
N LEU A 24 -18.31 -14.64 3.26
CA LEU A 24 -19.41 -14.35 2.34
C LEU A 24 -18.95 -14.12 0.90
N GLY A 25 -17.68 -14.40 0.58
CA GLY A 25 -17.12 -14.17 -0.76
C GLY A 25 -16.65 -12.75 -1.04
N VAL A 26 -16.61 -11.87 -0.02
CA VAL A 26 -16.18 -10.48 -0.17
C VAL A 26 -14.70 -10.34 0.16
N SER A 27 -13.89 -9.89 -0.81
CA SER A 27 -12.47 -9.58 -0.60
C SER A 27 -12.29 -8.43 0.38
N THR A 28 -11.15 -8.41 1.06
CA THR A 28 -10.77 -7.32 1.98
C THR A 28 -10.59 -6.01 1.25
N SER A 29 -10.03 -6.02 0.03
CA SER A 29 -9.56 -4.80 -0.62
C SER A 29 -8.62 -4.04 0.33
N GLY A 30 -8.71 -2.70 0.41
CA GLY A 30 -7.75 -1.90 1.16
C GLY A 30 -6.63 -1.37 0.27
N VAL A 31 -5.81 -0.49 0.83
CA VAL A 31 -4.55 -0.08 0.19
C VAL A 31 -3.64 -1.29 -0.03
N MET A 32 -2.84 -1.27 -1.10
CA MET A 32 -1.81 -2.28 -1.34
C MET A 32 -0.62 -2.14 -0.38
N ASP A 33 -0.35 -0.92 0.11
CA ASP A 33 0.71 -0.59 1.07
C ASP A 33 0.08 0.02 2.34
N PRO A 34 -0.28 -0.82 3.33
CA PRO A 34 -0.86 -0.36 4.59
C PRO A 34 0.07 0.55 5.39
N LEU A 35 1.39 0.38 5.24
CA LEU A 35 2.37 1.14 5.99
C LEU A 35 2.41 2.60 5.51
N ALA A 36 2.39 2.82 4.19
CA ALA A 36 2.30 4.15 3.60
C ALA A 36 0.99 4.88 3.98
N LEU A 37 -0.14 4.17 4.02
CA LEU A 37 -1.43 4.72 4.49
C LEU A 37 -1.32 5.19 5.94
N ARG A 38 -0.87 4.31 6.84
CA ARG A 38 -0.77 4.61 8.27
C ARG A 38 0.14 5.80 8.53
N CYS A 39 1.31 5.87 7.88
CA CYS A 39 2.21 7.02 8.02
C CYS A 39 1.53 8.33 7.61
N GLY A 40 0.87 8.36 6.45
CA GLY A 40 0.19 9.56 5.95
C GLY A 40 -0.92 10.03 6.90
N ASN A 41 -1.71 9.09 7.41
CA ASN A 41 -2.78 9.38 8.38
C ASN A 41 -2.23 9.85 9.73
N ILE A 42 -1.19 9.21 10.28
CA ILE A 42 -0.55 9.62 11.53
C ILE A 42 -0.02 11.05 11.42
N LEU A 43 0.65 11.39 10.33
CA LEU A 43 1.19 12.73 10.06
C LEU A 43 0.10 13.81 10.01
N LEU A 44 -1.12 13.45 9.60
CA LEU A 44 -2.28 14.35 9.55
C LEU A 44 -3.11 14.33 10.84
N GLY A 45 -2.84 13.40 11.77
CA GLY A 45 -3.62 13.24 12.99
C GLY A 45 -4.96 12.54 12.76
N ASN A 46 -5.11 11.86 11.62
CA ASN A 46 -6.26 11.03 11.30
C ASN A 46 -6.21 9.71 12.09
N ALA A 47 -7.33 8.99 12.09
CA ALA A 47 -7.31 7.57 12.40
C ALA A 47 -6.38 6.84 11.40
N PRO A 48 -5.54 5.87 11.84
CA PRO A 48 -4.56 5.22 10.96
C PRO A 48 -5.16 4.56 9.71
N ASP A 49 -6.43 4.14 9.79
CA ASP A 49 -7.21 3.49 8.74
C ASP A 49 -8.07 4.46 7.92
N ALA A 50 -7.99 5.78 8.13
CA ALA A 50 -8.79 6.74 7.39
C ALA A 50 -8.54 6.66 5.87
N ALA A 51 -9.59 6.84 5.06
CA ALA A 51 -9.51 6.65 3.62
C ALA A 51 -8.61 7.68 2.93
N CYS A 52 -7.84 7.19 1.94
CA CYS A 52 -6.96 7.95 1.08
C CYS A 52 -7.28 7.67 -0.41
N ILE A 53 -6.58 8.33 -1.31
CA ILE A 53 -6.56 7.97 -2.73
C ILE A 53 -5.30 7.15 -3.00
N GLU A 54 -5.46 5.90 -3.41
CA GLU A 54 -4.38 5.07 -3.95
C GLU A 54 -4.18 5.40 -5.44
N VAL A 55 -2.99 5.88 -5.77
CA VAL A 55 -2.59 6.29 -7.12
C VAL A 55 -1.57 5.29 -7.65
N GLN A 56 -1.92 4.63 -8.74
CA GLN A 56 -1.06 3.65 -9.42
C GLN A 56 -0.83 3.97 -10.90
N THR A 57 -1.64 4.86 -11.48
CA THR A 57 -1.42 5.38 -12.82
C THR A 57 -1.23 6.89 -12.78
N PHE A 58 -0.29 7.35 -13.59
CA PHE A 58 0.26 8.70 -13.56
C PHE A 58 0.29 9.28 -14.98
N PRO A 59 0.19 10.61 -15.15
CA PRO A 59 0.03 11.60 -14.09
C PRO A 59 -1.35 11.55 -13.42
N PHE A 60 -1.42 12.02 -12.17
CA PHE A 60 -2.66 12.22 -11.44
C PHE A 60 -2.72 13.66 -10.95
N LYS A 61 -3.79 14.38 -11.29
CA LYS A 61 -3.97 15.79 -10.94
C LYS A 61 -5.29 16.01 -10.24
N ILE A 62 -5.24 16.75 -9.14
CA ILE A 62 -6.43 17.18 -8.40
C ILE A 62 -6.35 18.66 -8.07
N ARG A 63 -7.49 19.31 -7.90
CA ARG A 63 -7.61 20.66 -7.34
C ARG A 63 -8.23 20.58 -5.96
N PHE A 64 -7.67 21.34 -5.02
CA PHE A 64 -8.28 21.57 -3.71
C PHE A 64 -9.19 22.79 -3.78
N ASP A 65 -10.47 22.62 -3.45
CA ASP A 65 -11.43 23.74 -3.51
C ASP A 65 -11.49 24.54 -2.19
N LYS A 66 -10.74 24.10 -1.17
CA LYS A 66 -10.58 24.74 0.14
C LYS A 66 -9.17 24.49 0.67
N ALA A 67 -8.73 25.29 1.62
CA ALA A 67 -7.49 25.02 2.33
C ALA A 67 -7.56 23.67 3.08
N VAL A 68 -6.55 22.82 2.90
CA VAL A 68 -6.49 21.49 3.53
C VAL A 68 -5.05 21.00 3.61
N SER A 69 -4.68 20.39 4.75
CA SER A 69 -3.40 19.69 4.88
C SER A 69 -3.48 18.29 4.28
N PHE A 70 -2.43 17.88 3.58
CA PHE A 70 -2.32 16.58 2.94
C PHE A 70 -0.88 16.04 3.06
N VAL A 71 -0.74 14.73 2.83
CA VAL A 71 0.54 14.04 2.72
C VAL A 71 0.47 13.09 1.53
N VAL A 72 1.56 13.03 0.75
CA VAL A 72 1.76 12.00 -0.27
C VAL A 72 2.82 11.02 0.23
N THR A 73 2.42 9.77 0.45
CA THR A 73 3.32 8.67 0.88
C THR A 73 3.45 7.61 -0.23
N GLY A 74 4.22 6.56 0.02
CA GLY A 74 4.50 5.48 -0.93
C GLY A 74 5.68 5.80 -1.83
N GLY A 75 5.48 5.67 -3.15
CA GLY A 75 6.51 5.94 -4.15
C GLY A 75 7.03 7.36 -4.12
N GLU A 76 8.30 7.53 -4.49
CA GLU A 76 8.98 8.81 -4.56
C GLU A 76 9.13 9.23 -6.01
N GLY A 77 8.76 10.48 -6.32
CA GLY A 77 8.80 11.03 -7.66
C GLY A 77 8.52 12.52 -7.64
N THR A 78 8.31 13.10 -8.82
CA THR A 78 7.97 14.51 -8.94
C THR A 78 6.54 14.74 -8.43
N ILE A 79 6.44 15.50 -7.33
CA ILE A 79 5.18 15.93 -6.72
C ILE A 79 5.18 17.45 -6.73
N LYS A 80 4.13 18.07 -7.29
CA LYS A 80 4.05 19.53 -7.42
C LYS A 80 2.71 20.06 -6.91
N LEU A 81 2.73 21.18 -6.20
CA LEU A 81 1.55 21.98 -5.89
C LEU A 81 1.67 23.31 -6.67
N GLY A 82 0.92 23.42 -7.76
CA GLY A 82 1.19 24.43 -8.80
C GLY A 82 2.59 24.23 -9.38
N GLU A 83 3.45 25.25 -9.28
CA GLU A 83 4.85 25.18 -9.71
C GLU A 83 5.81 24.69 -8.61
N ARG A 84 5.36 24.65 -7.36
CA ARG A 84 6.19 24.30 -6.20
C ARG A 84 6.41 22.79 -6.13
N ALA A 85 7.66 22.35 -6.25
CA ALA A 85 8.05 20.97 -5.96
C ALA A 85 7.92 20.67 -4.46
N LEU A 86 7.37 19.50 -4.12
CA LEU A 86 7.15 19.05 -2.76
C LEU A 86 8.04 17.86 -2.43
N GLN A 87 8.41 17.75 -1.16
CA GLN A 87 9.02 16.54 -0.62
C GLN A 87 7.91 15.52 -0.32
N PRO A 88 8.05 14.25 -0.73
CA PRO A 88 7.14 13.19 -0.32
C PRO A 88 7.24 12.98 1.20
N TRP A 89 6.27 12.25 1.77
CA TRP A 89 6.21 11.90 3.20
C TRP A 89 6.19 13.10 4.15
N SER A 90 5.84 14.29 3.65
CA SER A 90 5.80 15.54 4.42
C SER A 90 4.41 16.15 4.43
N VAL A 91 4.05 16.79 5.54
CA VAL A 91 2.78 17.52 5.68
C VAL A 91 2.87 18.83 4.91
N VAL A 92 1.91 19.02 4.01
CA VAL A 92 1.77 20.23 3.18
C VAL A 92 0.35 20.73 3.27
N THR A 93 0.16 22.04 3.40
CA THR A 93 -1.16 22.67 3.34
C THR A 93 -1.37 23.29 1.96
N ALA A 94 -2.39 22.83 1.25
CA ALA A 94 -2.91 23.46 0.04
C ALA A 94 -3.86 24.60 0.39
N GLN A 95 -3.94 25.60 -0.48
CA GLN A 95 -4.96 26.65 -0.47
C GLN A 95 -6.07 26.32 -1.48
N ALA A 96 -7.18 27.06 -1.37
CA ALA A 96 -8.26 26.96 -2.36
C ALA A 96 -7.74 27.34 -3.76
N GLY A 97 -7.99 26.49 -4.74
CA GLY A 97 -7.53 26.64 -6.11
C GLY A 97 -6.20 25.94 -6.42
N ASP A 98 -5.45 25.52 -5.40
CA ASP A 98 -4.17 24.83 -5.62
C ASP A 98 -4.38 23.49 -6.34
N VAL A 99 -3.48 23.21 -7.28
CA VAL A 99 -3.48 21.98 -8.07
C VAL A 99 -2.29 21.11 -7.66
N LEU A 100 -2.58 19.92 -7.15
CA LEU A 100 -1.55 18.90 -6.89
C LEU A 100 -1.40 18.01 -8.12
N THR A 101 -0.16 17.87 -8.58
CA THR A 101 0.23 16.95 -9.66
C THR A 101 1.17 15.89 -9.10
N LEU A 102 0.82 14.63 -9.31
CA LEU A 102 1.66 13.47 -9.03
C LEU A 102 2.12 12.88 -10.36
N ASP A 103 3.42 12.91 -10.61
CA ASP A 103 4.01 12.24 -11.76
C ASP A 103 4.47 10.82 -11.40
N ARG A 104 4.84 10.05 -12.44
CA ARG A 104 5.32 8.68 -12.27
C ARG A 104 6.49 8.63 -11.26
N PRO A 105 6.44 7.75 -10.24
CA PRO A 105 7.52 7.63 -9.28
C PRO A 105 8.82 7.15 -9.94
N SER A 106 9.96 7.67 -9.47
CA SER A 106 11.31 7.18 -9.77
C SER A 106 11.72 6.05 -8.83
N VAL A 107 11.17 6.00 -7.60
CA VAL A 107 11.26 4.87 -6.65
C VAL A 107 9.86 4.39 -6.23
N GLY A 108 9.61 3.09 -6.19
CA GLY A 108 8.29 2.52 -5.87
C GLY A 108 7.31 2.53 -7.04
N ALA A 109 6.06 2.10 -6.80
CA ALA A 109 5.05 1.91 -7.84
C ALA A 109 3.72 2.62 -7.56
N ARG A 110 3.40 2.88 -6.28
CA ARG A 110 2.12 3.45 -5.86
C ARG A 110 2.33 4.61 -4.91
N MET A 111 1.59 5.69 -5.13
CA MET A 111 1.54 6.83 -4.21
C MET A 111 0.18 6.84 -3.51
N TYR A 112 0.16 7.36 -2.27
CA TYR A 112 -1.06 7.46 -1.47
C TYR A 112 -1.26 8.90 -1.06
N LEU A 113 -2.35 9.50 -1.49
CA LEU A 113 -2.73 10.84 -1.09
C LEU A 113 -3.68 10.78 0.11
N CYS A 114 -3.14 11.08 1.28
CA CYS A 114 -3.90 11.24 2.52
C CYS A 114 -4.24 12.72 2.71
N VAL A 115 -5.45 13.03 3.15
CA VAL A 115 -5.90 14.40 3.44
C VAL A 115 -6.39 14.51 4.88
N CYS A 116 -6.26 15.66 5.50
CA CYS A 116 -6.71 15.88 6.87
C CYS A 116 -8.21 15.53 7.00
N GLY A 117 -8.52 14.70 8.00
CA GLY A 117 -9.82 14.10 8.25
C GLY A 117 -10.22 12.94 7.31
N GLY A 118 -9.44 12.65 6.26
CA GLY A 118 -9.69 11.55 5.32
C GLY A 118 -10.68 11.88 4.19
N ILE A 119 -10.79 10.96 3.24
CA ILE A 119 -11.76 11.03 2.13
C ILE A 119 -13.11 10.53 2.60
N ASP A 120 -14.13 11.39 2.52
CA ASP A 120 -15.48 11.11 2.98
C ASP A 120 -16.33 10.54 1.84
N VAL A 121 -16.32 9.21 1.75
CA VAL A 121 -17.23 8.42 0.90
C VAL A 121 -18.06 7.48 1.78
N PRO A 122 -19.22 6.99 1.29
CA PRO A 122 -20.05 6.07 2.05
C PRO A 122 -19.30 4.82 2.52
N VAL A 123 -19.58 4.41 3.75
CA VAL A 123 -19.05 3.16 4.32
C VAL A 123 -19.90 2.00 3.81
N VAL A 124 -19.26 1.05 3.13
CA VAL A 124 -19.92 -0.17 2.61
C VAL A 124 -19.29 -1.38 3.27
N LEU A 125 -20.09 -2.13 4.03
CA LEU A 125 -19.64 -3.28 4.81
C LEU A 125 -18.47 -2.91 5.74
N GLY A 126 -18.57 -1.79 6.45
CA GLY A 126 -17.54 -1.35 7.41
C GLY A 126 -16.28 -0.75 6.80
N SER A 127 -16.22 -0.51 5.48
CA SER A 127 -15.03 0.05 4.81
C SER A 127 -15.41 0.98 3.65
N ARG A 128 -14.56 1.99 3.43
CA ARG A 128 -14.55 2.93 2.32
C ARG A 128 -13.71 2.46 1.14
N SER A 129 -13.07 1.29 1.20
CA SER A 129 -12.29 0.77 0.08
C SER A 129 -13.13 0.41 -1.13
N THR A 130 -12.63 0.81 -2.30
CA THR A 130 -13.19 0.42 -3.60
C THR A 130 -12.91 -1.05 -3.90
N GLN A 131 -13.97 -1.83 -4.10
CA GLN A 131 -13.90 -3.22 -4.58
C GLN A 131 -14.24 -3.22 -6.07
N LEU A 132 -13.20 -3.24 -6.91
CA LEU A 132 -13.33 -3.03 -8.36
C LEU A 132 -14.10 -4.13 -9.10
N ARG A 133 -13.96 -5.39 -8.70
CA ARG A 133 -14.61 -6.54 -9.37
C ARG A 133 -16.11 -6.58 -9.10
N GLY A 134 -16.51 -6.21 -7.89
CA GLY A 134 -17.89 -6.20 -7.41
C GLY A 134 -18.59 -4.86 -7.65
N GLY A 135 -17.84 -3.80 -7.99
CA GLY A 135 -18.41 -2.50 -8.33
C GLY A 135 -19.01 -1.76 -7.13
N PHE A 136 -18.41 -1.85 -5.94
CA PHE A 136 -18.94 -1.19 -4.74
C PHE A 136 -17.85 -0.62 -3.82
N GLY A 137 -18.24 0.21 -2.86
CA GLY A 137 -17.34 0.92 -1.96
C GLY A 137 -16.58 2.05 -2.67
N GLY A 138 -15.79 2.83 -1.92
CA GLY A 138 -15.06 3.95 -2.47
C GLY A 138 -15.95 5.00 -3.12
N TYR A 139 -15.46 5.60 -4.21
CA TYR A 139 -16.24 6.53 -5.01
C TYR A 139 -17.01 5.79 -6.10
N LEU A 140 -18.31 5.58 -5.85
CA LEU A 140 -19.24 4.94 -6.79
C LEU A 140 -18.84 3.52 -7.24
N GLY A 141 -18.02 2.80 -6.46
CA GLY A 141 -17.61 1.43 -6.78
C GLY A 141 -16.67 1.30 -7.98
N ARG A 142 -16.05 2.39 -8.45
CA ARG A 142 -15.26 2.41 -9.68
C ARG A 142 -13.93 3.17 -9.51
N PRO A 143 -13.00 3.07 -10.47
CA PRO A 143 -11.87 3.99 -10.54
C PRO A 143 -12.35 5.45 -10.63
N LEU A 144 -11.53 6.36 -10.11
CA LEU A 144 -11.72 7.79 -10.27
C LEU A 144 -11.63 8.19 -11.74
N GLN A 145 -12.42 9.19 -12.11
CA GLN A 145 -12.51 9.78 -13.44
C GLN A 145 -12.30 11.30 -13.34
N ALA A 146 -11.97 11.93 -14.46
CA ALA A 146 -11.94 13.40 -14.52
C ALA A 146 -13.31 13.97 -14.13
N ASP A 147 -13.29 15.14 -13.50
CA ASP A 147 -14.45 15.86 -12.96
C ASP A 147 -15.16 15.21 -11.77
N ASP A 148 -14.67 14.06 -11.27
CA ASP A 148 -15.14 13.51 -10.00
C ASP A 148 -14.85 14.49 -8.85
N GLN A 149 -15.84 14.65 -7.96
CA GLN A 149 -15.77 15.54 -6.81
C GLN A 149 -15.82 14.73 -5.52
N LEU A 150 -14.69 14.67 -4.84
CA LEU A 150 -14.55 13.97 -3.57
C LEU A 150 -14.75 14.95 -2.42
N LEU A 151 -15.56 14.54 -1.44
CA LEU A 151 -15.62 15.23 -0.16
C LEU A 151 -14.41 14.79 0.66
N GLY A 152 -13.64 15.76 1.16
CA GLY A 152 -12.68 15.54 2.23
C GLY A 152 -13.29 16.11 3.50
N VAL A 153 -13.10 15.44 4.63
CA VAL A 153 -13.56 15.95 5.94
C VAL A 153 -12.91 17.31 6.23
N GLY A 154 -11.64 17.45 5.88
CA GLY A 154 -10.92 18.72 5.87
C GLY A 154 -10.19 19.02 7.18
N GLY A 155 -9.57 20.20 7.22
CA GLY A 155 -8.77 20.67 8.34
C GLY A 155 -7.35 21.03 7.91
N CYS A 156 -6.73 21.89 8.72
CA CYS A 156 -5.33 22.25 8.58
C CYS A 156 -4.60 21.84 9.87
N VAL A 157 -3.46 21.20 9.69
CA VAL A 157 -2.51 20.89 10.77
C VAL A 157 -1.21 21.64 10.49
N PRO A 158 -0.31 21.80 11.50
CA PRO A 158 1.01 22.35 11.27
C PRO A 158 1.72 21.64 10.12
N ASP A 159 2.39 22.38 9.25
CA ASP A 159 3.17 21.84 8.12
C ASP A 159 4.67 21.85 8.42
N GLY A 160 5.48 21.39 7.46
CA GLY A 160 6.95 21.46 7.57
C GLY A 160 7.60 20.36 8.41
N PHE A 161 6.89 19.26 8.67
CA PHE A 161 7.44 18.02 9.21
C PHE A 161 6.99 16.82 8.38
N GLY A 162 7.64 15.68 8.56
CA GLY A 162 7.38 14.48 7.78
C GLY A 162 7.91 13.21 8.43
N ALA A 163 7.72 12.10 7.73
CA ALA A 163 8.24 10.79 8.11
C ALA A 163 9.50 10.45 7.32
N VAL A 164 10.43 9.73 7.95
CA VAL A 164 11.46 9.01 7.21
C VAL A 164 10.78 7.84 6.51
N PRO A 165 10.92 7.66 5.18
CA PRO A 165 10.21 6.59 4.47
C PRO A 165 10.55 5.19 4.99
N PRO A 166 9.59 4.25 5.05
CA PRO A 166 9.80 2.92 5.63
C PRO A 166 10.97 2.14 5.02
N LEU A 167 11.23 2.30 3.72
CA LEU A 167 12.36 1.66 3.04
C LEU A 167 13.73 2.08 3.63
N ARG A 168 13.82 3.28 4.22
CA ARG A 168 15.03 3.78 4.88
C ARG A 168 15.03 3.56 6.39
N ALA A 169 13.85 3.50 7.01
CA ALA A 169 13.70 3.42 8.46
C ALA A 169 13.70 1.97 8.99
N LEU A 170 13.16 1.03 8.21
CA LEU A 170 13.04 -0.37 8.61
C LEU A 170 14.26 -1.18 8.17
N PRO A 171 14.63 -2.23 8.91
CA PRO A 171 15.67 -3.15 8.47
C PRO A 171 15.39 -3.69 7.07
N ALA A 172 16.42 -3.77 6.23
CA ALA A 172 16.32 -4.44 4.95
C ALA A 172 15.98 -5.93 5.17
N ALA A 173 15.21 -6.51 4.24
CA ALA A 173 14.89 -7.93 4.30
C ALA A 173 16.14 -8.81 4.07
N SER A 174 17.13 -8.30 3.31
CA SER A 174 18.42 -8.94 3.03
C SER A 174 19.55 -7.90 3.10
N ALA A 175 20.75 -8.35 3.43
CA ALA A 175 21.97 -7.53 3.39
C ALA A 175 22.44 -7.20 1.96
N GLU A 176 22.04 -8.01 0.96
CA GLU A 176 22.40 -7.83 -0.44
C GLU A 176 21.19 -7.35 -1.26
N GLU A 177 21.02 -6.03 -1.35
CA GLU A 177 19.99 -5.44 -2.23
C GLU A 177 20.49 -5.37 -3.67
N LYS A 178 19.97 -6.25 -4.53
CA LYS A 178 20.21 -6.19 -5.98
C LYS A 178 19.32 -5.13 -6.62
N GLU A 179 19.86 -4.39 -7.59
CA GLU A 179 19.09 -3.39 -8.33
C GLU A 179 17.81 -4.02 -8.93
N LYS A 180 16.67 -3.33 -8.79
CA LYS A 180 15.34 -3.77 -9.28
C LYS A 180 14.85 -5.11 -8.70
N THR A 181 15.42 -5.59 -7.59
CA THR A 181 14.96 -6.80 -6.92
C THR A 181 14.41 -6.44 -5.54
N VAL A 182 13.18 -6.87 -5.25
CA VAL A 182 12.62 -6.80 -3.90
C VAL A 182 12.78 -8.15 -3.22
N THR A 183 13.36 -8.16 -2.02
CA THR A 183 13.41 -9.37 -1.20
C THR A 183 12.19 -9.43 -0.29
N LEU A 184 11.52 -10.57 -0.28
CA LEU A 184 10.34 -10.84 0.56
C LEU A 184 10.59 -12.08 1.41
N ARG A 185 10.36 -11.95 2.71
CA ARG A 185 10.37 -13.09 3.63
C ARG A 185 9.07 -13.87 3.51
N ALA A 186 9.17 -15.17 3.42
CA ALA A 186 8.04 -16.07 3.30
C ALA A 186 8.23 -17.34 4.14
N ILE A 187 7.13 -17.86 4.66
CA ILE A 187 7.07 -19.08 5.45
C ILE A 187 6.57 -20.21 4.53
N PRO A 188 7.22 -21.40 4.48
CA PRO A 188 6.69 -22.56 3.77
C PRO A 188 5.22 -22.84 4.15
N ALA A 189 4.37 -23.08 3.14
CA ALA A 189 2.95 -23.30 3.37
C ALA A 189 2.60 -24.80 3.45
N THR A 190 1.34 -25.10 3.74
CA THR A 190 0.85 -26.47 3.97
C THR A 190 1.16 -27.44 2.83
N ASP A 191 1.16 -26.95 1.59
CA ASP A 191 1.31 -27.80 0.40
C ASP A 191 2.77 -27.82 -0.11
N TYR A 192 3.73 -27.31 0.68
CA TYR A 192 5.15 -27.17 0.30
C TYR A 192 5.78 -28.50 -0.12
N PHE A 193 5.48 -29.59 0.59
CA PHE A 193 6.02 -30.92 0.29
C PHE A 193 5.35 -31.62 -0.89
N LEU A 194 4.30 -31.03 -1.50
CA LEU A 194 3.76 -31.53 -2.77
C LEU A 194 4.69 -31.23 -3.94
N PHE A 195 5.57 -30.23 -3.82
CA PHE A 195 6.55 -29.85 -4.84
C PHE A 195 7.82 -30.70 -4.74
N THR A 196 8.46 -30.96 -5.89
CA THR A 196 9.74 -31.72 -5.94
C THR A 196 10.84 -30.95 -5.21
N GLU A 197 11.90 -31.65 -4.79
CA GLU A 197 13.04 -31.03 -4.11
C GLU A 197 13.70 -29.95 -4.97
N GLU A 198 13.82 -30.17 -6.27
CA GLU A 198 14.38 -29.21 -7.22
C GLU A 198 13.49 -27.97 -7.34
N ALA A 199 12.16 -28.15 -7.38
CA ALA A 199 11.22 -27.03 -7.42
C ALA A 199 11.30 -26.20 -6.12
N ARG A 200 11.40 -26.87 -4.96
CA ARG A 200 11.55 -26.20 -3.66
C ARG A 200 12.87 -25.43 -3.56
N ALA A 201 13.97 -26.00 -4.04
CA ALA A 201 15.26 -25.32 -4.08
C ALA A 201 15.22 -24.10 -5.03
N HIS A 202 14.69 -24.29 -6.24
CA HIS A 202 14.53 -23.24 -7.24
C HIS A 202 13.66 -22.08 -6.73
N PHE A 203 12.58 -22.39 -6.01
CA PHE A 203 11.69 -21.39 -5.43
C PHE A 203 12.41 -20.35 -4.58
N TRP A 204 13.35 -20.79 -3.74
CA TRP A 204 14.11 -19.93 -2.84
C TRP A 204 15.32 -19.27 -3.52
N SER A 205 15.97 -19.94 -4.48
CA SER A 205 17.17 -19.41 -5.12
C SER A 205 16.90 -18.48 -6.31
N ALA A 206 15.74 -18.59 -6.95
CA ALA A 206 15.45 -17.86 -8.18
C ALA A 206 15.10 -16.38 -7.94
N SER A 207 15.45 -15.54 -8.92
CA SER A 207 14.91 -14.19 -9.08
C SER A 207 13.67 -14.26 -9.96
N TRP A 208 12.50 -14.00 -9.37
CA TRP A 208 11.20 -14.11 -10.01
C TRP A 208 10.79 -12.78 -10.65
N GLN A 209 10.67 -12.72 -11.99
CA GLN A 209 10.25 -11.52 -12.69
C GLN A 209 8.75 -11.24 -12.46
N ILE A 210 8.41 -10.02 -12.06
CA ILE A 210 7.02 -9.55 -11.96
C ILE A 210 6.48 -9.30 -13.36
N THR A 211 5.45 -10.04 -13.75
CA THR A 211 4.89 -9.95 -15.11
C THR A 211 3.90 -8.79 -15.24
N ALA A 212 3.60 -8.40 -16.48
CA ALA A 212 2.61 -7.36 -16.80
C ALA A 212 1.15 -7.74 -16.48
N GLN A 213 0.88 -9.01 -16.18
CA GLN A 213 -0.44 -9.47 -15.74
C GLN A 213 -0.68 -9.26 -14.22
N SER A 214 0.31 -8.72 -13.51
CA SER A 214 0.22 -8.45 -12.06
C SER A 214 -0.69 -7.26 -11.78
N ASN A 215 -1.54 -7.39 -10.76
CA ASN A 215 -2.48 -6.34 -10.36
C ASN A 215 -2.83 -6.48 -8.86
N ARG A 216 -3.88 -5.79 -8.40
CA ARG A 216 -4.35 -5.83 -7.01
C ARG A 216 -4.91 -7.19 -6.55
N LEU A 217 -5.27 -8.10 -7.48
CA LEU A 217 -5.66 -9.48 -7.15
C LEU A 217 -4.44 -10.30 -6.76
N GLY A 218 -3.37 -10.18 -7.54
CA GLY A 218 -2.16 -10.96 -7.32
C GLY A 218 -1.02 -10.59 -8.26
N TYR A 219 0.20 -10.80 -7.78
CA TYR A 219 1.42 -10.64 -8.55
C TYR A 219 1.83 -11.96 -9.16
N ARG A 220 1.89 -12.00 -10.50
CA ARG A 220 2.25 -13.18 -11.28
C ARG A 220 3.74 -13.16 -11.55
N LEU A 221 4.42 -14.22 -11.13
CA LEU A 221 5.87 -14.32 -11.08
C LEU A 221 6.37 -15.29 -12.15
N LYS A 222 7.27 -14.82 -13.01
CA LYS A 222 7.90 -15.60 -14.07
C LYS A 222 9.35 -15.91 -13.71
N GLY A 223 9.71 -17.19 -13.70
CA GLY A 223 11.06 -17.61 -13.30
C GLY A 223 11.37 -19.09 -13.50
N GLY A 224 10.49 -19.85 -14.13
CA GLY A 224 10.59 -21.31 -14.28
C GLY A 224 9.43 -22.03 -13.59
N ALA A 225 8.94 -23.09 -14.23
CA ALA A 225 7.78 -23.84 -13.75
C ALA A 225 8.16 -24.74 -12.56
N LEU A 226 7.49 -24.55 -11.44
CA LEU A 226 7.62 -25.39 -10.25
C LEU A 226 6.80 -26.67 -10.44
N LYS A 227 7.48 -27.81 -10.31
CA LYS A 227 6.87 -29.13 -10.53
C LYS A 227 6.35 -29.73 -9.22
N LEU A 228 5.19 -30.34 -9.31
CA LEU A 228 4.65 -31.22 -8.27
C LEU A 228 5.28 -32.61 -8.39
N THR A 229 5.38 -33.32 -7.27
CA THR A 229 5.81 -34.72 -7.20
C THR A 229 4.82 -35.66 -7.89
N HIS A 230 3.53 -35.33 -7.83
CA HIS A 230 2.44 -35.99 -8.55
C HIS A 230 1.31 -34.96 -8.79
N PRO A 231 0.44 -35.17 -9.79
CA PRO A 231 -0.74 -34.33 -9.98
C PRO A 231 -1.63 -34.35 -8.73
N VAL A 232 -2.11 -33.17 -8.32
CA VAL A 232 -3.02 -33.04 -7.18
C VAL A 232 -4.23 -32.17 -7.55
N GLU A 233 -5.39 -32.55 -7.01
CA GLU A 233 -6.59 -31.73 -7.00
C GLU A 233 -6.91 -31.36 -5.55
N LEU A 234 -6.82 -30.08 -5.20
CA LEU A 234 -7.13 -29.62 -3.86
C LEU A 234 -8.58 -29.13 -3.79
N ARG A 235 -9.26 -29.45 -2.69
CA ARG A 235 -10.51 -28.79 -2.34
C ARG A 235 -10.29 -27.30 -2.17
N SER A 236 -11.29 -26.49 -2.51
CA SER A 236 -11.21 -25.05 -2.31
C SER A 236 -11.00 -24.72 -0.83
N TYR A 237 -10.09 -23.79 -0.57
CA TYR A 237 -9.74 -23.32 0.77
C TYR A 237 -9.74 -21.79 0.82
N GLY A 238 -9.75 -21.24 2.04
CA GLY A 238 -9.69 -19.80 2.27
C GLY A 238 -8.36 -19.19 1.84
N VAL A 239 -8.40 -18.22 0.95
CA VAL A 239 -7.23 -17.46 0.49
C VAL A 239 -7.16 -16.15 1.27
N ILE A 240 -5.95 -15.69 1.59
CA ILE A 240 -5.64 -14.37 2.17
C ILE A 240 -4.44 -13.76 1.43
N PRO A 241 -4.25 -12.43 1.49
CA PRO A 241 -3.04 -11.78 0.97
C PRO A 241 -1.77 -12.43 1.50
N GLY A 242 -0.73 -12.50 0.66
CA GLY A 242 0.55 -13.12 0.96
C GLY A 242 0.66 -14.60 0.62
N ILE A 243 -0.45 -15.34 0.53
CA ILE A 243 -0.40 -16.73 0.06
C ILE A 243 0.20 -16.78 -1.35
N ILE A 244 1.16 -17.68 -1.58
CA ILE A 244 1.76 -17.94 -2.88
C ILE A 244 1.19 -19.23 -3.44
N GLN A 245 0.29 -19.08 -4.42
CA GLN A 245 -0.33 -20.20 -5.14
C GLN A 245 0.48 -20.55 -6.38
N VAL A 246 0.57 -21.84 -6.72
CA VAL A 246 1.18 -22.31 -7.97
C VAL A 246 0.11 -23.02 -8.80
N PRO A 247 -0.39 -22.38 -9.88
CA PRO A 247 -1.31 -23.01 -10.82
C PRO A 247 -0.64 -24.14 -11.62
N PRO A 248 -1.39 -24.91 -12.45
CA PRO A 248 -0.84 -25.99 -13.27
C PRO A 248 0.30 -25.58 -14.22
N ALA A 249 0.35 -24.31 -14.62
CA ALA A 249 1.44 -23.76 -15.43
C ALA A 249 2.80 -23.70 -14.68
N GLY A 250 2.80 -23.85 -13.35
CA GLY A 250 4.00 -23.88 -12.51
C GLY A 250 4.56 -22.52 -12.11
N GLU A 251 4.01 -21.41 -12.61
CA GLU A 251 4.46 -20.05 -12.27
C GLU A 251 3.72 -19.49 -11.04
N PRO A 252 4.43 -19.03 -9.99
CA PRO A 252 3.79 -18.58 -8.76
C PRO A 252 2.94 -17.32 -8.90
N ILE A 253 1.91 -17.22 -8.05
CA ILE A 253 1.05 -16.04 -7.90
C ILE A 253 0.96 -15.66 -6.42
N VAL A 254 1.51 -14.51 -6.06
CA VAL A 254 1.37 -13.93 -4.71
C VAL A 254 0.02 -13.23 -4.63
N GLN A 255 -0.85 -13.67 -3.72
CA GLN A 255 -2.19 -13.09 -3.53
C GLN A 255 -2.10 -11.72 -2.84
N MET A 256 -2.88 -10.73 -3.30
CA MET A 256 -2.81 -9.34 -2.82
C MET A 256 -4.17 -8.84 -2.28
N ALA A 257 -4.32 -7.54 -2.06
CA ALA A 257 -5.45 -6.92 -1.35
C ALA A 257 -6.84 -7.32 -1.89
N ASP A 258 -6.98 -7.45 -3.22
CA ASP A 258 -8.24 -7.81 -3.87
C ASP A 258 -8.34 -9.32 -4.19
N ALA A 259 -7.42 -10.15 -3.67
CA ALA A 259 -7.41 -11.58 -3.92
C ALA A 259 -8.77 -12.25 -3.64
N ASN A 260 -9.06 -13.28 -4.43
CA ASN A 260 -10.24 -14.13 -4.21
C ASN A 260 -10.28 -14.63 -2.76
N THR A 261 -11.48 -14.85 -2.23
CA THR A 261 -11.64 -15.37 -0.86
C THR A 261 -11.39 -16.88 -0.78
N ALA A 262 -11.54 -17.59 -1.91
CA ALA A 262 -11.29 -19.01 -2.01
C ALA A 262 -10.50 -19.36 -3.28
N GLY A 263 -9.72 -20.45 -3.21
CA GLY A 263 -8.94 -20.97 -4.33
C GLY A 263 -8.60 -22.45 -4.13
N GLY A 264 -8.11 -23.12 -5.18
CA GLY A 264 -7.80 -24.56 -5.16
C GLY A 264 -6.41 -24.92 -5.68
N TYR A 265 -5.52 -23.94 -5.86
CA TYR A 265 -4.15 -24.21 -6.30
C TYR A 265 -3.24 -24.55 -5.13
N PRO A 266 -2.23 -25.43 -5.28
CA PRO A 266 -1.25 -25.69 -4.22
C PRO A 266 -0.55 -24.42 -3.73
N ARG A 267 -0.41 -24.30 -2.41
CA ARG A 267 0.30 -23.19 -1.74
C ARG A 267 1.71 -23.62 -1.42
N ILE A 268 2.69 -22.96 -2.03
CA ILE A 268 4.11 -23.29 -1.77
C ILE A 268 4.64 -22.54 -0.53
N ALA A 269 4.27 -21.27 -0.36
CA ALA A 269 4.68 -20.44 0.78
C ALA A 269 3.67 -19.32 1.03
N THR A 270 3.85 -18.57 2.11
CA THR A 270 3.09 -17.35 2.43
C THR A 270 4.07 -16.24 2.77
N VAL A 271 4.03 -15.13 2.01
CA VAL A 271 4.78 -13.91 2.33
C VAL A 271 4.26 -13.37 3.67
N ILE A 272 5.17 -13.00 4.56
CA ILE A 272 4.77 -12.40 5.86
C ILE A 272 4.09 -11.06 5.62
N GLU A 273 3.13 -10.71 6.47
CA GLU A 273 2.34 -9.48 6.33
C GLU A 273 3.23 -8.22 6.28
N ALA A 274 4.26 -8.19 7.13
CA ALA A 274 5.24 -7.09 7.24
C ALA A 274 6.15 -6.89 6.01
N ASP A 275 6.04 -7.72 4.98
CA ASP A 275 6.77 -7.53 3.72
C ASP A 275 5.83 -7.26 2.52
N LEU A 276 4.51 -7.36 2.69
CA LEU A 276 3.56 -7.16 1.57
C LEU A 276 3.59 -5.74 1.01
N TRP A 277 3.82 -4.74 1.86
CA TRP A 277 3.96 -3.35 1.42
C TRP A 277 5.16 -3.17 0.46
N ARG A 278 6.23 -3.96 0.62
CA ARG A 278 7.39 -3.92 -0.29
C ARG A 278 7.00 -4.41 -1.69
N LEU A 279 6.21 -5.49 -1.77
CA LEU A 279 5.71 -6.00 -3.04
C LEU A 279 4.75 -5.01 -3.71
N ALA A 280 3.94 -4.29 -2.93
CA ALA A 280 3.08 -3.22 -3.44
C ALA A 280 3.85 -2.06 -4.09
N GLN A 281 5.10 -1.85 -3.71
CA GLN A 281 5.99 -0.86 -4.32
C GLN A 281 6.86 -1.43 -5.46
N ALA A 282 6.88 -2.76 -5.64
CA ALA A 282 7.63 -3.40 -6.70
C ALA A 282 6.96 -3.19 -8.07
N ARG A 283 7.78 -2.93 -9.09
CA ARG A 283 7.32 -2.56 -10.44
C ARG A 283 7.17 -3.78 -11.33
N ILE A 284 6.26 -3.70 -12.30
CA ILE A 284 6.23 -4.63 -13.42
C ILE A 284 7.60 -4.64 -14.11
N GLY A 285 8.09 -5.84 -14.42
CA GLY A 285 9.41 -6.08 -15.00
C GLY A 285 10.57 -6.10 -14.01
N SER A 286 10.35 -5.71 -12.75
CA SER A 286 11.32 -5.90 -11.67
C SER A 286 11.24 -7.33 -11.14
N PHE A 287 12.11 -7.68 -10.18
CA PHE A 287 12.23 -9.04 -9.68
C PHE A 287 11.84 -9.16 -8.21
N VAL A 288 11.38 -10.33 -7.80
CA VAL A 288 11.16 -10.76 -6.42
C VAL A 288 12.16 -11.86 -6.10
N GLN A 289 12.86 -11.72 -4.98
CA GLN A 289 13.62 -12.82 -4.38
C GLN A 289 12.94 -13.22 -3.08
N LEU A 290 12.76 -14.53 -2.88
CA LEU A 290 12.07 -15.06 -1.71
C LEU A 290 13.11 -15.56 -0.71
N GLN A 291 12.94 -15.17 0.54
CA GLN A 291 13.78 -15.61 1.64
C GLN A 291 12.93 -16.43 2.61
N CYS A 292 13.35 -17.67 2.87
CA CYS A 292 12.69 -18.47 3.88
C CYS A 292 12.86 -17.81 5.24
N CYS A 293 11.78 -17.73 6.00
CA CYS A 293 11.78 -17.27 7.38
C CYS A 293 10.89 -18.16 8.24
N ASP A 294 11.01 -18.03 9.55
CA ASP A 294 10.10 -18.65 10.51
C ASP A 294 9.06 -17.66 11.05
N HIS A 295 8.15 -18.19 11.88
CA HIS A 295 7.09 -17.40 12.51
C HIS A 295 7.63 -16.33 13.47
N ALA A 296 8.73 -16.59 14.18
CA ALA A 296 9.31 -15.65 15.12
C ALA A 296 9.95 -14.46 14.41
N GLU A 297 10.63 -14.69 13.29
CA GLU A 297 11.16 -13.66 12.40
C GLU A 297 10.03 -12.81 11.80
N GLY A 298 8.91 -13.45 11.41
CA GLY A 298 7.70 -12.76 10.96
C GLY A 298 7.11 -11.82 12.02
N LEU A 299 6.96 -12.31 13.26
CA LEU A 299 6.49 -11.46 14.37
C LEU A 299 7.46 -10.33 14.70
N GLN A 300 8.78 -10.59 14.61
CA GLN A 300 9.77 -9.53 14.83
C GLN A 300 9.67 -8.44 13.75
N ALA A 301 9.43 -8.81 12.50
CA ALA A 301 9.20 -7.85 11.43
C ALA A 301 7.99 -6.95 11.71
N MET A 302 6.86 -7.52 12.13
CA MET A 302 5.67 -6.76 12.51
C MET A 302 5.96 -5.81 13.69
N ARG A 303 6.71 -6.27 14.71
CA ARG A 303 7.11 -5.41 15.83
C ARG A 303 7.97 -4.23 15.39
N ASN A 304 8.84 -4.41 14.40
CA ASN A 304 9.65 -3.31 13.87
C ASN A 304 8.77 -2.26 13.16
N GLU A 305 7.74 -2.68 12.42
CA GLU A 305 6.79 -1.76 11.80
C GLU A 305 5.98 -0.98 12.83
N GLU A 306 5.46 -1.65 13.86
CA GLU A 306 4.71 -0.99 14.93
C GLU A 306 5.59 -0.03 15.73
N ALA A 307 6.84 -0.39 16.02
CA ALA A 307 7.79 0.49 16.69
C ALA A 307 8.06 1.75 15.85
N TYR A 308 8.31 1.59 14.54
CA TYR A 308 8.49 2.72 13.63
C TYR A 308 7.28 3.64 13.58
N LEU A 309 6.07 3.09 13.53
CA LEU A 309 4.83 3.87 13.50
C LEU A 309 4.56 4.57 14.83
N GLN A 310 4.86 3.92 15.96
CA GLN A 310 4.77 4.52 17.28
C GLN A 310 5.74 5.69 17.42
N ASP A 311 7.00 5.51 17.01
CA ASP A 311 8.00 6.59 16.99
C ASP A 311 7.55 7.76 16.11
N LEU A 312 6.97 7.48 14.94
CA LEU A 312 6.41 8.51 14.07
C LEU A 312 5.26 9.27 14.76
N GLN A 313 4.36 8.55 15.42
CA GLN A 313 3.22 9.13 16.13
C GLN A 313 3.68 10.04 17.27
N ASP A 314 4.65 9.61 18.07
CA ASP A 314 5.20 10.38 19.19
C ASP A 314 5.93 11.63 18.71
N ASN A 315 6.76 11.51 17.66
CA ASN A 315 7.44 12.64 17.06
C ASN A 315 6.47 13.67 16.44
N ALA A 316 5.43 13.20 15.73
CA ALA A 316 4.39 14.07 15.19
C ALA A 316 3.63 14.81 16.30
N ALA A 317 3.31 14.13 17.40
CA ALA A 317 2.66 14.74 18.56
C ALA A 317 3.55 15.81 19.24
N LEU A 318 4.84 15.52 19.42
CA LEU A 318 5.82 16.47 19.96
C LEU A 318 5.95 17.71 19.06
N TYR A 319 6.01 17.53 17.73
CA TYR A 319 6.08 18.63 16.78
C TYR A 319 4.86 19.55 16.89
N ARG A 320 3.64 18.97 16.86
CA ARG A 320 2.39 19.74 16.99
C ARG A 320 2.34 20.52 18.30
N LYS A 321 2.72 19.90 19.42
CA LYS A 321 2.77 20.55 20.74
C LYS A 321 3.77 21.72 20.76
N SER A 322 4.94 21.54 20.15
CA SER A 322 5.97 22.57 20.01
C SER A 322 5.49 23.74 19.14
N PHE A 323 4.82 23.44 18.02
CA PHE A 323 4.23 24.44 17.14
C PHE A 323 3.20 25.31 17.88
N MET A 324 2.24 24.70 18.57
CA MET A 324 1.21 25.42 19.33
C MET A 324 1.80 26.36 20.40
N ARG A 325 2.89 25.95 21.07
CA ARG A 325 3.58 26.80 22.06
C ARG A 325 4.24 28.02 21.42
N ARG A 326 4.84 27.87 20.23
CA ARG A 326 5.48 28.98 19.50
C ARG A 326 4.44 29.99 19.02
N GLU A 327 3.32 29.52 18.47
CA GLU A 327 2.20 30.38 18.05
C GLU A 327 1.63 31.19 19.23
N ALA A 328 1.34 30.53 20.36
CA ALA A 328 0.82 31.20 21.55
C ALA A 328 1.80 32.26 22.11
N GLY A 329 3.10 31.94 22.12
CA GLY A 329 4.14 32.89 22.56
C GLY A 329 4.35 34.09 21.62
N GLN A 330 4.06 33.95 20.32
CA GLN A 330 4.07 35.06 19.37
C GLN A 330 2.82 35.94 19.49
N ALA A 331 1.65 35.35 19.75
CA ALA A 331 0.41 36.09 19.99
C ALA A 331 0.50 36.97 21.24
N GLY A 332 1.07 36.46 22.35
CA GLY A 332 1.25 37.23 23.59
C GLY A 332 2.34 38.31 23.55
N LYS A 333 3.16 38.39 22.50
CA LYS A 333 4.12 39.49 22.28
C LYS A 333 3.56 40.61 21.39
N LYS A 334 2.40 40.39 20.76
CA LYS A 334 1.71 41.38 19.90
C LYS A 334 0.53 42.07 20.59
N SER A 335 0.25 41.73 21.85
CA SER A 335 -0.69 42.41 22.75
C SER A 335 0.04 43.32 23.71
#